data_AF-A0A6M3IKP9-F1
#
_entry.id   AF-A0A6M3IKP9-F1
#
_cell.length_a   1.000
_cell.length_b   1.000
_cell.length_c   1.000
_cell.angle_alpha   90.00
_cell.angle_beta   90.00
_cell.angle_gamma   90.00
#
_symmetry.space_group_name_H-M   'P 1'
#
loop_
_entity.id
_entity.type
_entity.pdbx_description
1 polymer ?
#
loop_
_entity_poly.entity_id
_entity_poly.type
_entity_poly.pdbx_seq_one_letter_code
_entity_poly.pdbx_strand_id
1 'polypeptide(L)'
;MSEWRTVSQWAEWSEKYDHDYDPRYSELADVLHYAYEQAANGKGRDRHDWGEDFTSQWICDGLYYHGVGAALFQAEKKIREVHKLGDNPAKVHELLGAIVYLAAAVLHLRQKEEDLEAMTTRRSQVISYGEDDREAYLDGLAASEEPNA
;
A
#
# COMPACT_ATOMS: atom_id res chain seq x y z
N MET A 1 24.35 -2.09 -4.00
CA MET A 1 23.08 -1.37 -4.16
C MET A 1 22.00 -2.43 -4.01
N SER A 2 21.20 -2.41 -2.95
CA SER A 2 20.19 -3.45 -2.71
C SER A 2 19.10 -3.37 -3.78
N GLU A 3 18.79 -4.51 -4.40
CA GLU A 3 17.59 -4.66 -5.22
C GLU A 3 16.36 -4.31 -4.37
N TRP A 4 15.52 -3.41 -4.89
CA TRP A 4 14.24 -3.08 -4.26
C TRP A 4 13.29 -4.27 -4.44
N ARG A 5 12.55 -4.62 -3.37
CA ARG A 5 11.67 -5.79 -3.33
C ARG A 5 10.31 -5.48 -3.99
N THR A 6 9.82 -6.40 -4.82
CA THR A 6 8.49 -6.40 -5.46
C THR A 6 7.39 -6.78 -4.47
N VAL A 7 6.13 -6.33 -4.65
CA VAL A 7 4.98 -6.60 -3.75
C VAL A 7 4.85 -8.07 -3.35
N SER A 8 5.02 -9.00 -4.28
CA SER A 8 4.98 -10.45 -4.01
C SER A 8 6.01 -10.88 -2.95
N GLN A 9 7.20 -10.27 -2.94
CA GLN A 9 8.26 -10.53 -1.95
C GLN A 9 7.96 -9.94 -0.56
N TRP A 10 6.97 -9.04 -0.43
CA TRP A 10 6.52 -8.53 0.87
C TRP A 10 5.47 -9.44 1.50
N ALA A 11 4.58 -10.03 0.70
CA ALA A 11 3.57 -10.98 1.16
C ALA A 11 4.22 -12.27 1.71
N GLU A 12 5.18 -12.84 0.98
CA GLU A 12 5.97 -14.01 1.42
C GLU A 12 6.77 -13.75 2.71
N TRP A 13 7.16 -12.50 2.96
CA TRP A 13 7.86 -12.12 4.19
C TRP A 13 6.91 -12.07 5.39
N SER A 14 5.67 -11.59 5.20
CA SER A 14 4.67 -11.49 6.27
C SER A 14 4.21 -12.86 6.78
N GLU A 15 4.14 -13.89 5.94
CA GLU A 15 3.73 -15.24 6.35
C GLU A 15 4.84 -16.03 7.07
N LYS A 16 6.11 -15.60 6.95
CA LYS A 16 7.27 -16.38 7.39
C LYS A 16 7.68 -16.17 8.85
N TYR A 17 7.24 -15.09 9.51
CA TYR A 17 7.67 -14.77 10.87
C TYR A 17 6.53 -14.91 11.88
N ASP A 18 6.53 -16.03 12.61
CA ASP A 18 5.92 -16.11 13.94
C ASP A 18 6.71 -15.14 14.84
N HIS A 19 6.03 -14.13 15.40
CA HIS A 19 6.67 -12.94 16.00
C HIS A 19 7.36 -13.23 17.34
N ASP A 20 8.47 -13.95 17.32
CA ASP A 20 9.48 -13.88 18.38
C ASP A 20 10.44 -12.74 18.01
N TYR A 21 10.10 -11.51 18.43
CA TYR A 21 10.89 -10.33 18.08
C TYR A 21 12.33 -10.51 18.56
N ASP A 22 13.30 -10.26 17.67
CA ASP A 22 14.71 -10.21 18.05
C ASP A 22 14.88 -9.13 19.14
N PRO A 23 15.29 -9.50 20.38
CA PRO A 23 15.35 -8.58 21.50
C PRO A 23 16.24 -7.35 21.23
N ARG A 24 17.15 -7.42 20.25
CA ARG A 24 17.99 -6.28 19.85
C ARG A 24 17.22 -5.16 19.16
N TYR A 25 15.98 -5.42 18.72
CA TYR A 25 15.11 -4.46 18.05
C TYR A 25 13.89 -4.06 18.89
N SER A 26 13.83 -4.45 20.17
CA SER A 26 12.67 -4.19 21.04
C SER A 26 12.32 -2.70 21.11
N GLU A 27 13.31 -1.84 21.32
CA GLU A 27 13.11 -0.38 21.41
C GLU A 27 12.53 0.21 20.12
N LEU A 28 12.94 -0.31 18.95
CA LEU A 28 12.37 0.11 17.67
C LEU A 28 10.93 -0.40 17.51
N ALA A 29 10.69 -1.66 17.87
CA ALA A 29 9.35 -2.24 17.85
C ALA A 29 8.39 -1.45 18.76
N ASP A 30 8.85 -1.03 19.94
CA ASP A 30 8.08 -0.20 20.87
C ASP A 30 7.70 1.15 20.25
N VAL A 31 8.64 1.84 19.58
CA VAL A 31 8.33 3.11 18.88
C VAL A 31 7.28 2.91 17.78
N LEU A 32 7.39 1.84 16.99
CA LEU A 32 6.41 1.52 15.96
C LEU A 32 5.05 1.18 16.56
N HIS A 33 5.04 0.44 17.69
CA HIS A 33 3.82 0.12 18.42
C HIS A 33 3.17 1.38 19.01
N TYR A 34 3.94 2.31 19.57
CA TYR A 34 3.40 3.59 20.05
C TYR A 34 2.81 4.44 18.91
N ALA A 35 3.40 4.42 17.72
CA ALA A 35 2.83 5.09 16.55
C ALA A 35 1.48 4.45 16.15
N TYR A 36 1.40 3.12 16.18
CA TYR A 36 0.15 2.39 16.00
C TYR A 36 -0.90 2.77 17.06
N GLU A 37 -0.54 2.75 18.34
CA GLU A 37 -1.44 3.11 19.44
C GLU A 37 -1.95 4.54 19.31
N GLN A 38 -1.09 5.49 18.91
CA GLN A 38 -1.50 6.87 18.66
C GLN A 38 -2.50 6.99 17.49
N ALA A 39 -2.36 6.17 16.45
CA ALA A 39 -3.32 6.14 15.34
C ALA A 39 -4.64 5.46 15.74
N ALA A 40 -4.57 4.31 16.40
CA ALA A 40 -5.71 3.46 16.74
C ALA A 40 -6.54 4.01 17.90
N ASN A 41 -5.91 4.65 18.88
CA ASN A 41 -6.54 5.09 20.14
C ASN A 41 -6.39 6.60 20.41
N GLY A 42 -5.57 7.31 19.63
CA GLY A 42 -5.36 8.74 19.81
C GLY A 42 -6.38 9.61 19.09
N LYS A 43 -6.12 10.93 19.07
CA LYS A 43 -7.01 11.95 18.50
C LYS A 43 -7.39 11.74 17.02
N GLY A 44 -6.63 10.93 16.27
CA GLY A 44 -6.99 10.54 14.90
C GLY A 44 -8.31 9.77 14.87
N ARG A 45 -8.48 8.84 15.81
CA ARG A 45 -9.73 8.12 16.06
C ARG A 45 -10.87 9.08 16.38
N ASP A 46 -10.70 9.91 17.41
CA ASP A 46 -11.77 10.81 17.88
C ASP A 46 -12.24 11.85 16.84
N ARG A 47 -11.42 12.13 15.82
CA ARG A 47 -11.68 13.20 14.84
C ARG A 47 -12.11 12.68 13.47
N HIS A 48 -11.77 11.43 13.15
CA HIS A 48 -11.91 10.90 11.81
C HIS A 48 -12.34 9.43 11.74
N ASP A 49 -12.37 8.68 12.86
CA ASP A 49 -12.83 7.29 12.87
C ASP A 49 -14.33 7.23 13.14
N TRP A 50 -15.10 6.85 12.13
CA TRP A 50 -16.53 6.53 12.23
C TRP A 50 -16.78 5.02 12.43
N GLY A 51 -15.75 4.28 12.88
CA GLY A 51 -15.72 2.83 12.99
C GLY A 51 -15.12 2.15 11.75
N GLU A 52 -14.22 2.82 11.03
CA GLU A 52 -13.66 2.38 9.76
C GLU A 52 -12.20 1.90 9.90
N ASP A 53 -11.83 0.92 9.07
CA ASP A 53 -10.45 0.42 9.04
C ASP A 53 -9.47 1.55 8.69
N PHE A 54 -8.24 1.49 9.22
CA PHE A 54 -7.23 2.53 8.98
C PHE A 54 -7.02 2.84 7.49
N THR A 55 -7.09 1.82 6.62
CA THR A 55 -6.95 1.95 5.17
C THR A 55 -8.09 2.72 4.51
N SER A 56 -9.26 2.80 5.16
CA SER A 56 -10.44 3.54 4.69
C SER A 56 -10.57 4.93 5.31
N GLN A 57 -9.70 5.28 6.27
CA GLN A 57 -9.68 6.63 6.85
C GLN A 57 -9.10 7.63 5.86
N TRP A 58 -9.47 8.91 6.00
CA TRP A 58 -9.03 9.98 5.11
C TRP A 58 -7.51 10.13 4.96
N ILE A 59 -6.73 9.71 5.97
CA ILE A 59 -5.27 9.69 5.91
C ILE A 59 -4.74 8.76 4.79
N CYS A 60 -5.48 7.70 4.47
CA CYS A 60 -5.20 6.74 3.40
C CYS A 60 -6.02 7.06 2.15
N ASP A 61 -7.35 7.16 2.26
CA ASP A 61 -8.26 7.40 1.13
C ASP A 61 -7.99 8.73 0.43
N GLY A 62 -7.64 9.77 1.18
CA GLY A 62 -7.28 11.07 0.62
C GLY A 62 -6.10 11.00 -0.34
N LEU A 63 -5.24 9.99 -0.23
CA LEU A 63 -4.08 9.80 -1.11
C LEU A 63 -4.49 9.32 -2.51
N TYR A 64 -5.66 8.71 -2.68
CA TYR A 64 -6.20 8.45 -4.01
C TYR A 64 -6.38 9.75 -4.81
N TYR A 65 -6.90 10.79 -4.15
CA TYR A 65 -7.19 12.09 -4.76
C TYR A 65 -5.97 13.01 -4.85
N HIS A 66 -5.09 12.96 -3.87
CA HIS A 66 -3.99 13.92 -3.74
C HIS A 66 -2.60 13.33 -4.03
N GLY A 67 -2.52 12.01 -4.20
CA GLY A 67 -1.28 11.27 -4.38
C GLY A 67 -0.43 11.19 -3.10
N VAL A 68 0.62 10.37 -3.19
CA VAL A 68 1.56 10.11 -2.08
C VAL A 68 2.19 11.38 -1.49
N GLY A 69 2.34 12.44 -2.30
CA GLY A 69 2.92 13.71 -1.88
C GLY A 69 2.18 14.37 -0.71
N ALA A 70 0.87 14.15 -0.58
CA ALA A 70 0.09 14.67 0.54
C ALA A 70 0.52 14.07 1.89
N ALA A 71 0.73 12.75 1.94
CA ALA A 71 1.23 12.08 3.14
C ALA A 71 2.67 12.51 3.47
N LEU A 72 3.54 12.60 2.46
CA LEU A 72 4.93 13.04 2.64
C LEU A 72 5.01 14.47 3.18
N PHE A 73 4.18 15.38 2.66
CA PHE A 73 4.10 16.75 3.13
C PHE A 73 3.64 16.83 4.60
N GLN A 74 2.63 16.04 5.00
CA GLN A 74 2.19 16.02 6.39
C GLN A 74 3.27 15.44 7.32
N ALA A 75 3.97 14.38 6.90
CA ALA A 75 5.11 13.84 7.65
C ALA A 75 6.20 14.91 7.84
N GLU A 76 6.60 15.61 6.77
CA GLU A 76 7.59 16.70 6.83
C GLU A 76 7.13 17.82 7.77
N LYS A 77 5.86 18.23 7.66
CA LYS A 77 5.29 19.26 8.54
C LYS A 77 5.44 18.89 10.01
N LYS A 78 5.08 17.66 10.39
CA LYS A 78 5.22 17.18 11.77
C LYS A 78 6.67 17.17 12.24
N ILE A 79 7.59 16.69 11.40
CA ILE A 79 9.03 16.72 11.67
C ILE A 79 9.51 18.16 11.91
N ARG A 80 9.03 19.13 11.12
CA ARG A 80 9.41 20.54 11.28
C ARG A 80 8.83 21.18 12.55
N GLU A 81 7.64 20.78 12.98
CA GLU A 81 7.03 21.29 14.23
C GLU A 81 7.83 20.88 15.48
N VAL A 82 8.54 19.75 15.46
CA VAL A 82 9.43 19.30 16.55
C VAL A 82 10.40 20.40 17.01
N HIS A 83 10.93 21.18 16.07
CA HIS A 83 11.88 22.25 16.38
C HIS A 83 11.26 23.44 17.13
N LYS A 84 9.92 23.57 17.10
CA LYS A 84 9.18 24.65 17.76
C LYS A 84 8.65 24.26 19.14
N LEU A 85 8.71 22.97 19.48
CA LEU A 85 8.19 22.44 20.74
C LEU A 85 9.23 22.54 21.86
N GLY A 86 8.77 22.87 23.07
CA GLY A 86 9.64 23.06 24.25
C GLY A 86 10.00 21.75 24.96
N ASP A 87 9.09 20.78 24.99
CA ASP A 87 9.22 19.55 25.74
C ASP A 87 9.39 18.31 24.84
N ASN A 88 10.12 17.32 25.34
CA ASN A 88 10.37 16.07 24.60
C ASN A 88 9.12 15.22 24.36
N PRO A 89 8.16 15.08 25.31
CA PRO A 89 6.93 14.34 25.06
C PRO A 89 6.14 14.86 23.84
N ALA A 90 5.96 16.18 23.71
CA ALA A 90 5.28 16.76 22.55
C ALA A 90 6.03 16.50 21.24
N LYS A 91 7.37 16.55 21.28
CA LYS A 91 8.22 16.22 20.13
C LYS A 91 8.06 14.77 19.70
N VAL A 92 8.08 13.84 20.66
CA VAL A 92 7.85 12.40 20.40
C VAL A 92 6.48 12.20 19.77
N HIS A 93 5.43 12.84 20.29
CA HIS A 93 4.08 12.73 19.73
C HIS A 93 3.98 13.23 18.27
N GLU A 94 4.70 14.29 17.89
CA GLU A 94 4.78 14.73 16.49
C GLU A 94 5.54 13.73 15.61
N LEU A 95 6.65 13.17 16.10
CA LEU A 95 7.44 12.17 15.38
C LEU A 95 6.66 10.87 15.17
N LEU A 96 5.93 10.38 16.19
CA LEU A 96 5.03 9.24 16.06
C LEU A 96 3.93 9.52 15.01
N GLY A 97 3.37 10.73 15.01
CA GLY A 97 2.43 11.14 13.97
C GLY A 97 3.04 11.15 12.57
N ALA A 98 4.33 11.50 12.43
CA ALA A 98 5.02 11.43 11.14
C ALA A 98 5.17 9.97 10.67
N ILE A 99 5.46 9.02 11.57
CA ILE A 99 5.52 7.58 11.26
C ILE A 99 4.17 7.11 10.70
N VAL A 100 3.05 7.54 11.27
CA VAL A 100 1.71 7.16 10.79
C VAL A 100 1.46 7.66 9.35
N TYR A 101 1.86 8.89 9.02
CA TYR A 101 1.75 9.38 7.64
C TYR A 101 2.68 8.62 6.67
N LEU A 102 3.88 8.25 7.11
CA LEU A 102 4.78 7.42 6.30
C LEU A 102 4.20 6.02 6.08
N ALA A 103 3.55 5.43 7.09
CA ALA A 103 2.84 4.17 6.94
C ALA A 103 1.69 4.28 5.91
N ALA A 104 0.88 5.33 5.97
CA ALA A 104 -0.17 5.58 4.98
C ALA A 104 0.40 5.74 3.55
N ALA A 105 1.53 6.42 3.40
CA ALA A 105 2.24 6.53 2.12
C ALA A 105 2.69 5.17 1.58
N VAL A 106 3.26 4.31 2.45
CA VAL A 106 3.68 2.95 2.07
C VAL A 106 2.48 2.12 1.62
N LEU A 107 1.38 2.14 2.37
CA LEU A 107 0.16 1.39 2.03
C LEU A 107 -0.40 1.85 0.67
N HIS A 108 -0.45 3.16 0.43
CA HIS A 108 -0.91 3.70 -0.85
C HIS A 108 -0.04 3.25 -2.03
N LEU A 109 1.29 3.23 -1.87
CA LEU A 109 2.19 2.76 -2.93
C LEU A 109 2.02 1.27 -3.22
N ARG A 110 1.85 0.44 -2.17
CA ARG A 110 1.57 -0.99 -2.33
C ARG A 110 0.25 -1.23 -3.08
N GLN A 111 -0.82 -0.56 -2.66
CA GLN A 111 -2.12 -0.68 -3.32
C GLN A 111 -2.04 -0.27 -4.79
N LYS A 112 -1.31 0.80 -5.13
CA LYS A 112 -1.15 1.20 -6.54
C LYS A 112 -0.40 0.15 -7.37
N GLU A 113 0.60 -0.51 -6.80
CA GLU A 113 1.33 -1.57 -7.49
C GLU A 113 0.44 -2.80 -7.69
N GLU A 114 -0.31 -3.21 -6.66
CA GLU A 114 -1.31 -4.29 -6.76
C GLU A 114 -2.40 -4.00 -7.80
N ASP A 115 -2.93 -2.77 -7.84
CA ASP A 115 -3.93 -2.35 -8.83
C ASP A 115 -3.38 -2.39 -10.27
N LEU A 116 -2.10 -2.00 -10.45
CA LEU A 116 -1.42 -2.06 -11.75
C LEU A 116 -1.19 -3.51 -12.19
N GLU A 117 -0.78 -4.39 -11.29
CA GLU A 117 -0.63 -5.83 -11.55
C GLU A 117 -1.98 -6.47 -11.90
N ALA A 118 -3.04 -6.15 -11.16
CA ALA A 118 -4.39 -6.65 -11.42
C ALA A 118 -4.93 -6.15 -12.77
N MET A 119 -4.67 -4.88 -13.13
CA MET A 119 -5.07 -4.31 -14.42
C MET A 119 -4.29 -4.94 -15.58
N THR A 120 -2.99 -5.19 -15.40
CA THR A 120 -2.14 -5.86 -16.39
C THR A 120 -2.61 -7.30 -16.61
N THR A 121 -2.88 -8.04 -15.53
CA THR A 121 -3.41 -9.40 -15.58
C THR A 121 -4.75 -9.46 -16.33
N ARG A 122 -5.70 -8.58 -15.98
CA ARG A 122 -7.00 -8.49 -16.67
C ARG A 122 -6.83 -8.17 -18.16
N ARG A 123 -5.94 -7.24 -18.52
CA ARG A 123 -5.65 -6.91 -19.92
C ARG A 123 -5.10 -8.11 -20.70
N SER A 124 -4.18 -8.87 -20.12
CA SER A 124 -3.63 -10.08 -20.73
C SER A 124 -4.69 -11.17 -20.91
N GLN A 125 -5.59 -11.36 -19.93
CA GLN A 125 -6.70 -12.30 -20.04
C GLN A 125 -7.66 -11.92 -21.17
N VAL A 126 -8.03 -10.63 -21.29
CA VAL A 126 -8.91 -10.16 -22.37
C VAL A 126 -8.27 -10.33 -23.75
N ILE A 127 -6.96 -10.12 -23.88
CA ILE A 127 -6.23 -10.38 -25.14
C ILE A 127 -6.27 -11.87 -25.49
N SER A 128 -5.99 -12.76 -24.52
CA SER A 128 -6.04 -14.22 -24.72
C SER A 128 -7.42 -14.68 -25.20
N TYR A 129 -8.51 -14.26 -24.56
CA TYR A 129 -9.88 -14.62 -25.00
C TYR A 129 -10.16 -14.14 -26.43
N GLY A 130 -9.67 -12.96 -26.82
CA GLY A 130 -9.83 -12.46 -28.19
C GLY A 130 -8.96 -13.18 -29.22
N GLU A 131 -7.82 -13.75 -28.82
CA GLU A 131 -6.98 -14.59 -29.67
C GLU A 131 -7.61 -15.97 -29.88
N ASP A 132 -8.18 -16.58 -28.84
CA ASP A 132 -8.88 -17.87 -28.93
C ASP A 132 -10.09 -17.80 -29.88
N ASP A 133 -10.89 -16.72 -29.77
CA ASP A 133 -12.02 -16.48 -30.67
C ASP A 133 -11.58 -16.22 -32.13
N ARG A 134 -10.40 -15.60 -32.31
CA ARG A 134 -9.80 -15.35 -33.62
C ARG A 134 -9.26 -16.63 -34.26
N GLU A 135 -8.59 -17.49 -33.51
CA GLU A 135 -8.14 -18.81 -34.01
C GLU A 135 -9.33 -19.67 -34.41
N ALA A 136 -10.38 -19.76 -33.58
CA ALA A 136 -11.59 -20.52 -33.90
C ALA A 136 -12.27 -20.03 -35.20
N TYR A 137 -12.29 -18.71 -35.43
CA TYR A 137 -12.80 -18.13 -36.67
C TYR A 137 -11.93 -18.47 -37.90
N LEU A 138 -10.60 -18.41 -37.76
CA LEU A 138 -9.68 -18.74 -38.85
C LEU A 138 -9.71 -20.23 -39.20
N ASP A 139 -9.80 -21.11 -38.20
CA ASP A 139 -9.96 -22.56 -38.40
C ASP A 139 -11.29 -22.89 -39.10
N GLY A 140 -12.38 -22.22 -38.72
CA GLY A 140 -13.68 -22.36 -39.38
C GLY A 140 -13.68 -21.91 -40.85
N LEU A 141 -12.91 -20.86 -41.19
CA LEU A 141 -12.68 -20.42 -42.56
C LEU A 141 -11.87 -21.45 -43.36
N ALA A 142 -10.78 -21.97 -42.80
CA ALA A 142 -9.94 -22.97 -43.45
C ALA A 142 -10.71 -24.29 -43.72
N ALA A 143 -11.60 -24.70 -42.82
CA ALA A 143 -12.45 -25.87 -42.99
C ALA A 143 -13.56 -25.68 -44.05
N SER A 144 -13.88 -24.43 -44.40
CA SER A 144 -14.91 -24.11 -45.42
C SER A 144 -14.36 -24.02 -46.86
N GLU A 145 -13.03 -24.02 -47.01
CA GLU A 145 -12.33 -23.98 -48.30
C GLU A 145 -11.91 -25.36 -48.82
N GLU A 146 -12.57 -26.46 -48.40
CA GLU A 146 -12.37 -27.74 -49.11
C GLU A 146 -12.99 -27.66 -50.52
N PRO A 147 -12.20 -27.84 -51.59
CA PRO A 147 -12.71 -27.74 -52.94
C PRO A 147 -13.65 -28.91 -53.22
N ASN A 148 -14.90 -28.60 -53.57
CA ASN A 148 -15.84 -29.56 -54.15
C ASN A 148 -15.14 -30.32 -55.30
N ALA A 149 -14.80 -31.58 -55.03
CA ALA A 149 -14.23 -32.52 -56.00
C ALA A 149 -15.27 -32.93 -57.07
#